data_AF-A0A7N0VDK6-F1
#
_entry.id   AF-A0A7N0VDK6-F1
#
_cell.length_a   1.000
_cell.length_b   1.000
_cell.length_c   1.000
_cell.angle_alpha   90.00
_cell.angle_beta   90.00
_cell.angle_gamma   90.00
#
_symmetry.space_group_name_H-M   'P 1'
#
loop_
_entity.id
_entity.type
_entity.pdbx_description
1 polymer ?
#
loop_
_entity_poly.entity_id
_entity_poly.type
_entity_poly.pdbx_seq_one_letter_code
_entity_poly.pdbx_strand_id
1 'polypeptide(L)'
;MEIAAASAVLCVGLVSVFAMLAYRFVDRVWLKPKRLENCLKRQGLSGSSYRLLFGDLREESEACAEANSKPINLSDDIVPRLLPFVNLRIQKFGGREFYYLVLSSP
;
A
#
# COMPACT_ATOMS: atom_id res chain seq x y z
N MET A 1 -27.26 27.37 -33.05
CA MET A 1 -26.76 27.86 -31.74
C MET A 1 -27.15 26.92 -30.61
N GLU A 2 -28.41 26.49 -30.52
CA GLU A 2 -28.92 25.52 -29.51
C GLU A 2 -28.08 24.23 -29.36
N ILE A 3 -27.76 23.56 -30.47
CA ILE A 3 -27.00 22.29 -30.43
C ILE A 3 -25.57 22.47 -29.90
N ALA A 4 -24.93 23.59 -30.23
CA ALA A 4 -23.58 23.91 -29.77
C ALA A 4 -23.56 24.30 -28.28
N ALA A 5 -24.61 24.95 -27.79
CA ALA A 5 -24.77 25.25 -26.37
C ALA A 5 -25.03 23.96 -25.56
N ALA A 6 -25.90 23.08 -26.05
CA ALA A 6 -26.19 21.79 -25.40
C ALA A 6 -24.95 20.88 -25.32
N SER A 7 -24.16 20.80 -26.40
CA SER A 7 -22.92 20.00 -26.39
C SER A 7 -21.86 20.60 -25.45
N ALA A 8 -21.74 21.93 -25.38
CA ALA A 8 -20.82 22.58 -24.44
C ALA A 8 -21.18 22.27 -22.98
N VAL A 9 -22.47 22.33 -22.61
CA VAL A 9 -22.95 22.00 -21.25
C VAL A 9 -22.63 20.54 -20.89
N LEU A 10 -22.86 19.61 -21.80
CA LEU A 10 -22.52 18.19 -21.60
C LEU A 10 -21.01 17.98 -21.40
N CYS A 11 -20.18 18.63 -22.21
CA CYS A 11 -18.73 18.56 -22.10
C CYS A 11 -18.24 19.08 -20.74
N VAL A 12 -18.75 20.23 -20.29
CA VAL A 12 -18.39 20.80 -18.98
C VAL A 12 -18.83 19.87 -17.85
N GLY A 13 -20.04 19.30 -17.94
CA GLY A 13 -20.55 18.33 -16.98
C GLY A 13 -19.63 17.10 -16.88
N LEU A 14 -19.26 16.50 -18.00
CA LEU A 14 -18.37 15.34 -18.03
C LEU A 14 -17.00 15.67 -17.44
N VAL A 15 -16.38 16.78 -17.85
CA VAL A 15 -15.06 17.20 -17.32
C VAL A 15 -15.12 17.40 -15.81
N SER A 16 -16.20 18.01 -15.28
CA SER A 16 -16.36 18.20 -13.84
C SER A 16 -16.46 16.87 -13.08
N VAL A 17 -17.17 15.88 -13.63
CA VAL A 17 -17.31 14.55 -13.02
C VAL A 17 -15.97 13.82 -13.01
N PHE A 18 -15.24 13.85 -14.13
CA PHE A 18 -13.89 13.27 -14.20
C PHE A 18 -12.92 13.93 -13.23
N ALA A 19 -12.95 15.25 -13.11
CA ALA A 19 -12.12 15.98 -12.15
C ALA A 19 -12.44 15.58 -10.69
N MET A 20 -13.72 15.44 -10.35
CA MET A 20 -14.14 14.98 -9.01
C MET A 20 -13.69 13.55 -8.72
N LEU A 21 -13.82 12.63 -9.68
CA LEU A 21 -13.36 11.25 -9.55
C LEU A 21 -11.84 11.17 -9.37
N ALA A 22 -11.09 11.91 -10.19
CA ALA A 22 -9.63 12.00 -10.09
C ALA A 22 -9.20 12.55 -8.73
N TYR A 23 -9.84 13.63 -8.25
CA TYR A 23 -9.56 14.20 -6.93
C TYR A 23 -9.83 13.19 -5.80
N ARG A 24 -10.98 12.49 -5.84
CA ARG A 24 -11.32 11.43 -4.87
C ARG A 24 -10.32 10.29 -4.89
N PHE A 25 -9.83 9.92 -6.07
CA PHE A 25 -8.83 8.88 -6.23
C PHE A 25 -7.49 9.30 -5.63
N VAL A 26 -7.01 10.51 -5.94
CA VAL A 26 -5.76 11.06 -5.38
C VAL A 26 -5.86 11.19 -3.85
N ASP A 27 -6.98 11.67 -3.32
CA ASP A 27 -7.14 11.79 -1.87
C ASP A 27 -7.08 10.43 -1.17
N ARG A 28 -7.75 9.41 -1.72
CA ARG A 28 -7.74 8.05 -1.15
C ARG A 28 -6.43 7.32 -1.33
N VAL A 29 -5.86 7.34 -2.53
CA VAL A 29 -4.68 6.53 -2.90
C VAL A 29 -3.38 7.19 -2.47
N TRP A 30 -3.36 8.52 -2.30
CA TRP A 30 -2.14 9.26 -1.96
C TRP A 30 -2.23 10.01 -0.63
N LEU A 31 -3.22 10.89 -0.46
CA LEU A 31 -3.24 11.79 0.71
C LEU A 31 -3.52 11.03 2.02
N LYS A 32 -4.49 10.12 2.02
CA LYS A 32 -4.79 9.28 3.18
C LYS A 32 -3.58 8.47 3.66
N PRO A 33 -2.92 7.65 2.82
CA PRO A 33 -1.78 6.87 3.29
C PRO A 33 -0.62 7.75 3.76
N LYS A 34 -0.38 8.90 3.11
CA LYS A 34 0.69 9.82 3.55
C LYS A 34 0.42 10.47 4.90
N ARG A 35 -0.84 10.81 5.20
CA ARG A 35 -1.23 11.31 6.53
C ARG A 35 -1.06 10.25 7.60
N LEU A 36 -1.44 9.00 7.31
CA LEU A 36 -1.24 7.87 8.21
C LEU A 36 0.26 7.62 8.47
N GLU A 37 1.08 7.60 7.43
CA GLU A 37 2.54 7.46 7.53
C GLU A 37 3.14 8.49 8.49
N ASN A 38 2.76 9.77 8.33
CA ASN A 38 3.23 10.85 9.19
C ASN A 38 2.74 10.71 10.63
N CYS A 39 1.51 10.23 10.84
CA CYS A 39 0.97 9.98 12.17
C CYS A 39 1.76 8.87 12.89
N LEU A 40 2.02 7.75 12.21
CA LEU A 40 2.77 6.62 12.76
C LEU A 40 4.23 7.00 13.05
N LYS A 41 4.87 7.78 12.16
CA LYS A 41 6.22 8.33 12.41
C LYS A 41 6.28 9.22 13.64
N ARG A 42 5.25 10.04 13.88
CA ARG A 42 5.15 10.87 15.09
C ARG A 42 4.96 10.05 16.36
N GLN A 43 4.38 8.85 16.26
CA GLN A 43 4.25 7.91 17.38
C GLN A 43 5.56 7.15 17.68
N GLY A 44 6.65 7.46 16.97
CA GLY A 44 7.94 6.77 17.14
C GLY A 44 8.02 5.42 16.44
N LEU A 45 7.01 5.08 15.62
CA LEU A 45 7.09 3.91 14.77
C LEU A 45 7.91 4.27 13.53
N SER A 46 9.00 3.54 13.30
CA SER A 46 9.80 3.65 12.08
C SER A 46 9.34 2.54 11.13
N GLY A 47 8.86 2.89 9.94
CA GLY A 47 8.49 1.91 8.93
C GLY A 47 8.78 2.34 7.50
N SER A 48 8.54 1.43 6.56
CA SER A 48 8.71 1.68 5.12
C SER A 48 7.93 2.91 4.67
N SER A 49 8.48 3.66 3.70
CA SER A 49 7.73 4.73 3.05
C SER A 49 6.62 4.12 2.21
N TYR A 50 5.44 4.74 2.22
CA TYR A 50 4.34 4.30 1.37
C TYR A 50 4.76 4.29 -0.10
N ARG A 51 4.56 3.16 -0.79
CA ARG A 51 4.73 2.99 -2.23
C ARG A 51 3.36 2.77 -2.86
N LEU A 52 3.05 3.55 -3.90
CA LEU A 52 1.75 3.51 -4.57
C LEU A 52 1.42 2.10 -5.07
N LEU A 53 0.20 1.65 -4.78
CA LEU A 53 -0.46 0.42 -5.26
C LEU A 53 0.18 -0.90 -4.83
N PHE A 54 1.50 -0.97 -4.72
CA PHE A 54 2.23 -2.21 -4.42
C PHE A 54 2.76 -2.26 -3.00
N GLY A 55 2.77 -1.15 -2.26
CA GLY A 55 3.18 -1.10 -0.84
C GLY A 55 4.46 -1.91 -0.58
N ASP A 56 4.36 -2.85 0.36
CA ASP A 56 5.43 -3.79 0.71
C ASP A 56 5.25 -5.17 0.07
N LEU A 57 4.27 -5.38 -0.83
CA LEU A 57 3.93 -6.69 -1.41
C LEU A 57 5.11 -7.30 -2.19
N ARG A 58 5.94 -6.47 -2.83
CA ARG A 58 7.13 -6.97 -3.53
C ARG A 58 8.14 -7.56 -2.54
N GLU A 59 8.42 -6.83 -1.47
CA GLU A 59 9.36 -7.23 -0.42
C GLU A 59 8.83 -8.46 0.33
N GLU A 60 7.51 -8.57 0.49
CA GLU A 60 6.85 -9.78 1.00
C GLU A 60 7.03 -10.97 0.05
N SER A 61 6.78 -10.80 -1.26
CA SER A 61 6.93 -11.86 -2.25
C SER A 61 8.38 -12.36 -2.38
N GLU A 62 9.36 -11.45 -2.31
CA GLU A 62 10.78 -11.77 -2.31
C GLU A 62 11.17 -12.56 -1.05
N ALA A 63 10.71 -12.13 0.13
CA ALA A 63 10.95 -12.85 1.38
C ALA A 63 10.33 -14.26 1.36
N CYS A 64 9.13 -14.40 0.81
CA CYS A 64 8.46 -15.69 0.62
C CYS A 64 9.22 -16.59 -0.36
N ALA A 65 9.68 -16.05 -1.49
CA ALA A 65 10.47 -16.79 -2.47
C ALA A 65 11.80 -17.27 -1.87
N GLU A 66 12.49 -16.41 -1.11
CA GLU A 66 13.74 -16.77 -0.45
C GLU A 66 13.56 -17.81 0.66
N ALA A 67 12.49 -17.72 1.45
CA ALA A 67 12.18 -18.76 2.43
C ALA A 67 11.81 -20.08 1.74
N ASN A 68 11.18 -20.02 0.55
CA ASN A 68 10.82 -21.18 -0.25
C ASN A 68 11.99 -21.90 -0.91
N SER A 69 13.09 -21.19 -1.18
CA SER A 69 14.27 -21.78 -1.83
C SER A 69 15.15 -22.57 -0.85
N LYS A 70 15.03 -22.31 0.46
CA LYS A 70 15.85 -22.95 1.49
C LYS A 70 15.12 -24.19 2.06
N PRO A 71 15.77 -25.36 2.11
CA PRO A 71 15.22 -26.53 2.78
C PRO A 71 15.13 -26.30 4.29
N ILE A 72 14.15 -26.91 4.95
CA ILE A 72 13.93 -26.83 6.39
C ILE A 72 13.90 -28.24 7.00
N ASN A 73 14.56 -28.44 8.14
CA ASN A 73 14.50 -29.71 8.86
C ASN A 73 13.31 -29.76 9.81
N LEU A 74 12.93 -30.97 10.24
CA LEU A 74 11.84 -31.18 11.20
C LEU A 74 12.10 -30.56 12.58
N SER A 75 13.35 -30.33 12.93
CA SER A 75 13.78 -29.70 14.20
C SER A 75 13.89 -28.18 14.12
N ASP A 76 13.84 -27.60 12.93
CA ASP A 76 14.05 -26.17 12.73
C ASP A 76 12.77 -25.39 13.05
N ASP A 77 12.93 -24.12 13.44
CA ASP A 77 11.79 -23.23 13.66
C ASP A 77 11.02 -23.04 12.34
N ILE A 78 9.71 -23.32 12.39
CA ILE A 78 8.80 -23.22 11.25
C ILE A 78 8.33 -21.78 10.99
N VAL A 79 8.44 -20.88 11.97
CA VAL A 79 7.94 -19.50 11.88
C VAL A 79 8.59 -18.69 10.74
N PRO A 80 9.91 -18.72 10.51
CA PRO A 80 10.54 -18.06 9.37
C PRO A 80 10.05 -18.60 8.01
N ARG A 81 9.49 -19.81 7.96
CA ARG A 81 8.95 -20.42 6.73
C ARG A 81 7.54 -19.95 6.44
N LEU A 82 6.71 -19.83 7.49
CA LEU A 82 5.30 -19.46 7.39
C LEU A 82 5.12 -17.95 7.23
N LEU A 83 5.93 -17.15 7.93
CA LEU A 83 5.84 -15.69 7.95
C LEU A 83 7.22 -15.05 7.75
N PRO A 84 7.89 -15.30 6.62
CA PRO A 84 9.27 -14.84 6.38
C PRO A 84 9.39 -13.32 6.43
N PHE A 85 8.41 -12.62 5.85
CA PHE A 85 8.36 -11.17 5.86
C PHE A 85 8.27 -10.60 7.28
N VAL A 86 7.40 -11.15 8.13
CA VAL A 86 7.24 -10.70 9.52
C VAL A 86 8.52 -10.97 10.31
N ASN A 87 9.11 -12.16 10.14
CA ASN A 87 10.35 -12.54 10.82
C ASN A 87 11.50 -11.57 10.46
N LEU A 88 11.66 -11.25 9.17
CA LEU A 88 12.65 -10.29 8.69
C LEU A 88 12.45 -8.89 9.29
N ARG A 89 11.20 -8.42 9.35
CA ARG A 89 10.87 -7.08 9.89
C ARG A 89 11.11 -7.03 11.40
N ILE A 90 10.78 -8.09 12.14
CA ILE A 90 11.10 -8.18 13.59
C ILE A 90 12.60 -8.13 13.82
N GLN A 91 13.39 -8.89 13.05
CA GLN A 91 14.86 -8.86 13.17
C GLN A 91 15.43 -7.46 12.86
N LYS A 92 14.88 -6.78 11.86
CA LYS A 92 15.40 -5.49 11.37
C LYS A 92 14.98 -4.29 12.21
N PHE A 93 13.75 -4.30 12.75
CA PHE A 93 13.15 -3.13 13.42
C PHE A 93 12.67 -3.41 14.85
N GLY A 94 12.91 -4.60 15.38
CA GLY A 94 12.60 -4.95 16.77
C GLY A 94 11.10 -4.94 17.10
N GLY A 95 10.24 -5.20 16.11
CA GLY A 95 8.79 -5.33 16.29
C GLY A 95 8.02 -4.01 16.47
N ARG A 96 8.67 -2.84 16.29
CA ARG A 96 8.03 -1.51 16.38
C ARG A 96 7.93 -0.83 15.03
N GLU A 97 7.43 -1.56 14.04
CA GLU A 97 7.28 -1.09 12.67
C GLU A 97 5.87 -1.37 12.14
N PHE A 98 5.36 -0.46 11.31
CA PHE A 98 4.15 -0.65 10.51
C PHE A 98 4.52 -1.00 9.05
N TYR A 99 3.70 -1.84 8.42
CA TYR A 99 3.83 -2.23 7.01
C TYR A 99 2.51 -2.01 6.27
N TYR A 100 2.59 -1.79 4.96
CA TYR A 100 1.42 -1.56 4.12
C TYR A 100 1.09 -2.81 3.30
N LEU A 101 0.04 -3.54 3.70
CA LEU A 101 -0.60 -4.57 2.86
C LEU A 101 -1.81 -3.95 2.17
N VAL A 102 -1.71 -3.75 0.85
CA VAL A 102 -2.78 -3.13 0.07
C VAL A 102 -3.95 -4.09 -0.19
N LEU A 103 -3.84 -5.38 0.13
CA LEU A 103 -4.86 -6.40 -0.20
C LEU A 103 -5.90 -6.71 0.88
N SER A 104 -5.97 -5.98 1.99
CA SER A 104 -7.07 -6.14 2.95
C SER A 104 -7.36 -4.87 3.74
N SER A 105 -7.82 -3.82 3.07
CA SER A 105 -8.70 -2.85 3.72
C SER A 105 -10.08 -2.99 3.11
N PRO A 106 -11.11 -3.42 3.88
CA PRO A 106 -12.50 -3.35 3.42
C PRO A 106 -12.94 -1.91 3.14
#